data_AF-A0A3E3E8J4-F1
#
_entry.id   AF-A0A3E3E8J4-F1
#
_cell.length_a   1.000
_cell.length_b   1.000
_cell.length_c   1.000
_cell.angle_alpha   90.00
_cell.angle_beta   90.00
_cell.angle_gamma   90.00
#
_symmetry.space_group_name_H-M   'P 1'
#
loop_
_entity.id
_entity.type
_entity.pdbx_description
1 polymer ?
#
loop_
_entity_poly.entity_id
_entity_poly.type
_entity_poly.pdbx_seq_one_letter_code
_entity_poly.pdbx_strand_id
1 'polypeptide(L)'
;MKKANAPSKIKWVFIILLILIILAAAGYGAYYFYFTPSNQGQLMEGILGLVYVNYVQILISVAALIIMCFIAGAILSHHKEEKKLLRFLTVLICLVPAFLVVFFLLKDPLMDIASIQNPRTVLLSNVVLEQKKGQYDVSGTDQNGHLQTYRLNKTSWQTLDDTWDEDSKDVFAQVEIFPRTQIVRSIKVEKGLPQSLINKLSMNDRLSDSWQDMQLQVDNQVYVLNDPLSSLTQSGWTIQQTEFEAKKHENLDAGKSIELDLENKNGMQMHITVTNTTDQTIETSQASITQIVVHRMNSGMHMMLAQKIVLGWSQQDTVEELYGKPTSSEENQLQYQEENETLNLVFSDQGILDQIHMSVK
;
A
#
# COMPACT_ATOMS: atom_id res chain seq x y z
N MET A 1 53.70 -55.29 -4.88
CA MET A 1 53.65 -53.99 -5.59
C MET A 1 52.57 -53.13 -4.96
N LYS A 2 52.96 -52.07 -4.23
CA LYS A 2 52.04 -51.09 -3.64
C LYS A 2 51.54 -50.16 -4.76
N LYS A 3 50.24 -50.19 -5.08
CA LYS A 3 49.61 -49.10 -5.86
C LYS A 3 49.50 -47.88 -4.97
N ALA A 4 50.20 -46.81 -5.35
CA ALA A 4 50.15 -45.53 -4.69
C ALA A 4 48.76 -44.93 -4.84
N ASN A 5 48.00 -44.86 -3.74
CA ASN A 5 46.83 -44.00 -3.64
C ASN A 5 47.32 -42.55 -3.67
N ALA A 6 47.13 -41.85 -4.79
CA ALA A 6 47.24 -40.40 -4.81
C ALA A 6 46.23 -39.80 -3.80
N PRO A 7 46.64 -38.83 -2.97
CA PRO A 7 46.07 -38.64 -1.65
C PRO A 7 44.75 -37.85 -1.73
N SER A 8 43.83 -38.19 -0.84
CA SER A 8 42.55 -37.49 -0.59
C SER A 8 42.64 -35.96 -0.52
N LYS A 9 43.83 -35.40 -0.25
CA LYS A 9 44.14 -33.96 -0.22
C LYS A 9 43.89 -33.22 -1.54
N ILE A 10 44.13 -33.86 -2.70
CA ILE A 10 43.92 -33.20 -4.02
C ILE A 10 42.43 -32.91 -4.26
N LYS A 11 41.53 -33.77 -3.77
CA LYS A 11 40.08 -33.55 -3.86
C LYS A 11 39.62 -32.37 -2.99
N TRP A 12 40.14 -32.24 -1.77
CA TRP A 12 39.82 -31.13 -0.86
C TRP A 12 40.29 -29.77 -1.38
N VAL A 13 41.48 -29.71 -1.99
CA VAL A 13 42.00 -28.49 -2.61
C VAL A 13 41.12 -28.04 -3.78
N PHE A 14 40.68 -28.96 -4.63
CA PHE A 14 39.83 -28.64 -5.77
C PHE A 14 38.45 -28.09 -5.36
N ILE A 15 37.93 -28.53 -4.21
CA ILE A 15 36.63 -28.11 -3.69
C ILE A 15 36.71 -26.75 -3.00
N ILE A 16 37.74 -26.53 -2.20
CA ILE A 16 38.02 -25.20 -1.64
C ILE A 16 38.20 -24.20 -2.79
N LEU A 17 38.89 -24.60 -3.85
CA LEU A 17 39.02 -23.79 -5.07
C LEU A 17 37.65 -23.54 -5.73
N LEU A 18 36.80 -24.55 -5.88
CA LEU A 18 35.45 -24.39 -6.46
C LEU A 18 34.57 -23.45 -5.63
N ILE A 19 34.57 -23.60 -4.30
CA ILE A 19 33.84 -22.72 -3.38
C ILE A 19 34.37 -21.29 -3.48
N LEU A 20 35.69 -21.10 -3.53
CA LEU A 20 36.31 -19.79 -3.72
C LEU A 20 35.96 -19.18 -5.08
N ILE A 21 35.90 -19.98 -6.15
CA ILE A 21 35.46 -19.52 -7.47
C ILE A 21 33.98 -19.10 -7.43
N ILE A 22 33.11 -19.88 -6.78
CA ILE A 22 31.70 -19.53 -6.62
C ILE A 22 31.54 -18.25 -5.79
N LEU A 23 32.29 -18.11 -4.68
CA LEU A 23 32.30 -16.90 -3.85
C LEU A 23 32.90 -15.69 -4.57
N ALA A 24 33.93 -15.89 -5.41
CA ALA A 24 34.52 -14.83 -6.22
C ALA A 24 33.57 -14.41 -7.35
N ALA A 25 32.91 -15.37 -8.01
CA ALA A 25 31.86 -15.08 -8.99
C ALA A 25 30.66 -14.40 -8.34
N ALA A 26 30.33 -14.77 -7.09
CA ALA A 26 29.30 -14.10 -6.28
C ALA A 26 29.67 -12.67 -5.95
N GLY A 27 30.89 -12.46 -5.45
CA GLY A 27 31.40 -11.15 -5.10
C GLY A 27 31.52 -10.26 -6.33
N TYR A 28 31.98 -10.80 -7.45
CA TYR A 28 32.06 -10.09 -8.73
C TYR A 28 30.67 -9.79 -9.31
N GLY A 29 29.75 -10.75 -9.29
CA GLY A 29 28.37 -10.54 -9.70
C GLY A 29 27.67 -9.50 -8.83
N ALA A 30 27.77 -9.62 -7.50
CA ALA A 30 27.25 -8.63 -6.56
C ALA A 30 27.90 -7.26 -6.79
N TYR A 31 29.21 -7.18 -7.01
CA TYR A 31 29.88 -5.93 -7.35
C TYR A 31 29.36 -5.34 -8.66
N TYR A 32 29.29 -6.14 -9.72
CA TYR A 32 28.80 -5.69 -11.03
C TYR A 32 27.32 -5.27 -10.98
N PHE A 33 26.49 -5.95 -10.21
CA PHE A 33 25.06 -5.65 -10.10
C PHE A 33 24.79 -4.48 -9.14
N TYR A 34 25.46 -4.40 -7.98
CA TYR A 34 25.21 -3.37 -6.97
C TYR A 34 26.04 -2.09 -7.18
N PHE A 35 27.25 -2.15 -7.74
CA PHE A 35 28.12 -0.97 -7.87
C PHE A 35 28.12 -0.35 -9.27
N THR A 36 27.42 -0.93 -10.25
CA THR A 36 27.26 -0.32 -11.58
C THR A 36 25.91 0.42 -11.66
N PRO A 37 25.89 1.76 -11.55
CA PRO A 37 24.64 2.53 -11.44
C PRO A 37 23.75 2.43 -12.68
N SER A 38 24.32 2.14 -13.85
CA SER A 38 23.58 2.01 -15.11
C SER A 38 22.60 0.83 -15.11
N ASN A 39 22.92 -0.24 -14.37
CA ASN A 39 22.16 -1.49 -14.41
C ASN A 39 21.10 -1.56 -13.30
N GLN A 40 21.29 -0.81 -12.21
CA GLN A 40 20.33 -0.71 -11.11
C GLN A 40 18.97 -0.21 -11.60
N GLY A 41 18.93 0.67 -12.59
CA GLY A 41 17.68 1.17 -13.15
C GLY A 41 17.00 0.22 -14.14
N GLN A 42 17.68 -0.74 -14.76
CA GLN A 42 17.09 -1.48 -15.90
C GLN A 42 16.48 -2.84 -15.52
N LEU A 43 16.93 -3.43 -14.40
CA LEU A 43 16.59 -4.81 -14.04
C LEU A 43 15.64 -4.92 -12.85
N MET A 44 14.98 -3.83 -12.44
CA MET A 44 14.17 -3.80 -11.21
C MET A 44 12.80 -4.47 -11.31
N GLU A 45 12.35 -4.79 -12.52
CA GLU A 45 10.99 -5.27 -12.75
C GLU A 45 10.93 -6.71 -13.29
N GLY A 46 9.77 -7.33 -13.10
CA GLY A 46 9.46 -8.65 -13.62
C GLY A 46 10.34 -9.76 -13.04
N ILE A 47 10.47 -10.86 -13.78
CA ILE A 47 11.25 -12.03 -13.35
C ILE A 47 12.74 -11.67 -13.19
N LEU A 48 13.24 -10.73 -14.01
CA LEU A 48 14.62 -10.25 -13.90
C LEU A 48 14.84 -9.48 -12.59
N GLY A 49 13.88 -8.64 -12.18
CA GLY A 49 13.85 -8.01 -10.85
C GLY A 49 13.87 -9.02 -9.72
N LEU A 50 13.06 -10.07 -9.81
CA LEU A 50 13.02 -11.13 -8.82
C LEU A 50 14.39 -11.80 -8.64
N VAL A 51 15.06 -12.13 -9.74
CA VAL A 51 16.40 -12.73 -9.71
C VAL A 51 17.45 -11.72 -9.21
N TYR A 52 17.36 -10.47 -9.65
CA TYR A 52 18.31 -9.42 -9.30
C TYR A 52 18.28 -9.12 -7.79
N VAL A 53 17.10 -8.85 -7.23
CA VAL A 53 16.94 -8.48 -5.81
C VAL A 53 17.33 -9.64 -4.89
N ASN A 54 17.03 -10.87 -5.31
CA ASN A 54 17.32 -12.07 -4.51
C ASN A 54 18.64 -12.75 -4.91
N TYR A 55 19.49 -12.10 -5.72
CA TYR A 55 20.70 -12.72 -6.29
C TYR A 55 21.63 -13.31 -5.23
N VAL A 56 21.89 -12.56 -4.16
CA VAL A 56 22.77 -13.00 -3.06
C VAL A 56 22.17 -14.20 -2.33
N GLN A 57 20.85 -14.20 -2.10
CA GLN A 57 20.14 -15.30 -1.44
C GLN A 57 20.16 -16.57 -2.28
N ILE A 58 19.96 -16.44 -3.60
CA ILE A 58 20.07 -17.55 -4.57
C ILE A 58 21.48 -18.14 -4.52
N LEU A 59 22.50 -17.29 -4.53
CA LEU A 59 23.87 -17.77 -4.56
C LEU A 59 24.28 -18.47 -3.27
N ILE A 60 23.96 -17.89 -2.10
CA ILE A 60 24.19 -18.52 -0.79
C ILE A 60 23.49 -19.88 -0.75
N SER A 61 22.28 -19.98 -1.30
CA SER A 61 21.52 -21.22 -1.35
C SER A 61 22.19 -22.29 -2.22
N VAL A 62 22.72 -21.91 -3.40
CA VAL A 62 23.47 -22.82 -4.28
C VAL A 62 24.76 -23.28 -3.59
N ALA A 63 25.51 -22.38 -2.95
CA ALA A 63 26.71 -22.72 -2.22
C ALA A 63 26.42 -23.70 -1.07
N ALA A 64 25.33 -23.46 -0.31
CA ALA A 64 24.89 -24.34 0.76
C ALA A 64 24.52 -25.75 0.24
N LEU A 65 23.82 -25.85 -0.90
CA LEU A 65 23.49 -27.14 -1.54
C LEU A 65 24.74 -27.92 -1.96
N ILE A 66 25.74 -27.26 -2.53
CA ILE A 66 27.01 -27.90 -2.92
C ILE A 66 27.73 -28.43 -1.69
N ILE A 67 27.82 -27.64 -0.62
CA ILE A 67 28.44 -28.04 0.64
C ILE A 67 27.69 -29.23 1.25
N MET A 68 26.35 -29.21 1.24
CA MET A 68 25.50 -30.30 1.73
C MET A 68 25.76 -31.63 1.00
N CYS A 69 25.71 -31.64 -0.33
CA CYS A 69 25.99 -32.82 -1.14
C CYS A 69 27.38 -33.40 -0.83
N PHE A 70 28.36 -32.53 -0.59
CA PHE A 70 29.72 -32.95 -0.30
C PHE A 70 29.87 -33.54 1.12
N ILE A 71 29.31 -32.91 2.15
CA ILE A 71 29.32 -33.43 3.52
C ILE A 71 28.65 -34.80 3.57
N ALA A 72 27.51 -34.96 2.91
CA ALA A 72 26.81 -36.24 2.78
C ALA A 72 27.71 -37.29 2.10
N GLY A 73 28.33 -36.96 0.96
CA GLY A 73 29.24 -37.85 0.24
C GLY A 73 30.48 -38.24 1.05
N ALA A 74 31.08 -37.31 1.78
CA ALA A 74 32.23 -37.57 2.66
C ALA A 74 31.87 -38.56 3.77
N ILE A 75 30.73 -38.35 4.45
CA ILE A 75 30.27 -39.23 5.52
C ILE A 75 29.91 -40.63 4.99
N LEU A 76 29.27 -40.71 3.81
CA LEU A 76 28.86 -41.98 3.18
C LEU A 76 30.03 -42.78 2.62
N SER A 77 31.12 -42.14 2.18
CA SER A 77 32.29 -42.80 1.59
C SER A 77 33.14 -43.62 2.58
N HIS A 78 32.92 -43.50 3.88
CA HIS A 78 33.69 -44.24 4.88
C HIS A 78 33.20 -45.70 5.02
N HIS A 79 33.96 -46.66 4.48
CA HIS A 79 33.60 -48.10 4.38
C HIS A 79 33.66 -48.96 5.67
N LYS A 80 33.61 -48.40 6.89
CA LYS A 80 33.54 -49.25 8.11
C LYS A 80 32.08 -49.60 8.43
N GLU A 81 31.69 -50.87 8.28
CA GLU A 81 30.31 -51.36 8.38
C GLU A 81 29.67 -51.16 9.76
N GLU A 82 30.44 -51.13 10.85
CA GLU A 82 29.94 -51.15 12.22
C GLU A 82 29.25 -49.85 12.71
N LYS A 83 29.23 -48.77 11.91
CA LYS A 83 28.66 -47.47 12.34
C LYS A 83 27.66 -46.87 11.34
N LYS A 84 26.96 -47.69 10.55
CA LYS A 84 26.00 -47.23 9.54
C LYS A 84 24.88 -46.33 10.11
N LEU A 85 24.26 -46.72 11.23
CA LEU A 85 23.15 -45.97 11.84
C LEU A 85 23.58 -44.59 12.36
N LEU A 86 24.71 -44.51 13.06
CA LEU A 86 25.24 -43.26 13.61
C LEU A 86 25.58 -42.27 12.49
N ARG A 87 26.18 -42.73 11.38
CA ARG A 87 26.49 -41.90 10.22
C ARG A 87 25.23 -41.37 9.54
N PHE A 88 24.20 -42.20 9.41
CA PHE A 88 22.92 -41.77 8.87
C PHE A 88 22.30 -40.66 9.73
N LEU A 89 22.34 -40.81 11.06
CA LEU A 89 21.86 -39.79 11.99
C LEU A 89 22.67 -38.48 11.89
N THR A 90 24.00 -38.57 11.75
CA THR A 90 24.86 -37.38 11.57
C THR A 90 24.58 -36.66 10.23
N VAL A 91 24.38 -37.41 9.15
CA VAL A 91 24.00 -36.84 7.84
C VAL A 91 22.66 -36.13 7.94
N LEU A 92 21.68 -36.73 8.62
CA LEU A 92 20.36 -36.13 8.81
C LEU A 92 20.44 -34.84 9.63
N ILE A 93 21.19 -34.84 10.75
CA ILE A 93 21.38 -33.67 11.62
C ILE A 93 22.10 -32.52 10.88
N CYS A 94 22.98 -32.81 9.91
CA CYS A 94 23.63 -31.78 9.11
C CYS A 94 22.77 -31.32 7.91
N LEU A 95 22.08 -32.23 7.23
CA LEU A 95 21.29 -31.92 6.04
C LEU A 95 20.00 -31.17 6.38
N VAL A 96 19.30 -31.55 7.44
CA VAL A 96 17.99 -30.96 7.76
C VAL A 96 18.11 -29.44 8.05
N PRO A 97 19.01 -28.96 8.92
CA PRO A 97 19.16 -27.52 9.17
C PRO A 97 19.64 -26.76 7.94
N ALA A 98 20.56 -27.32 7.17
CA ALA A 98 21.07 -26.67 5.98
C ALA A 98 20.01 -26.58 4.86
N PHE A 99 19.18 -27.61 4.71
CA PHE A 99 18.00 -27.57 3.85
C PHE A 99 16.99 -26.53 4.34
N LEU A 100 16.75 -26.44 5.66
CA LEU A 100 15.88 -25.40 6.22
C LEU A 100 16.42 -24.00 5.93
N VAL A 101 17.73 -23.76 6.05
CA VAL A 101 18.34 -22.46 5.69
C VAL A 101 18.09 -22.12 4.22
N VAL A 102 18.35 -23.05 3.31
CA VAL A 102 18.08 -22.86 1.87
C VAL A 102 16.61 -22.59 1.62
N PHE A 103 15.72 -23.37 2.25
CA PHE A 103 14.28 -23.20 2.14
C PHE A 103 13.85 -21.80 2.61
N PHE A 104 14.27 -21.36 3.79
CA PHE A 104 13.89 -20.05 4.31
C PHE A 104 14.45 -18.89 3.48
N LEU A 105 15.65 -19.03 2.91
CA LEU A 105 16.23 -18.02 2.01
C LEU A 105 15.49 -17.92 0.68
N LEU A 106 14.94 -19.03 0.16
CA LEU A 106 14.28 -19.06 -1.15
C LEU A 106 12.75 -19.08 -1.06
N LYS A 107 12.15 -19.19 0.13
CA LYS A 107 10.70 -19.37 0.27
C LYS A 107 9.94 -18.25 -0.44
N ASP A 108 10.35 -17.00 -0.24
CA ASP A 108 9.61 -15.83 -0.72
C ASP A 108 9.71 -15.70 -2.25
N PRO A 109 10.90 -15.74 -2.88
CA PRO A 109 10.99 -15.74 -4.33
C PRO A 109 10.35 -16.97 -5.00
N LEU A 110 10.43 -18.16 -4.39
CA LEU A 110 9.77 -19.36 -4.94
C LEU A 110 8.24 -19.26 -4.91
N MET A 111 7.67 -18.74 -3.83
CA MET A 111 6.23 -18.52 -3.71
C MET A 111 5.73 -17.42 -4.66
N ASP A 112 6.57 -16.43 -4.95
CA ASP A 112 6.26 -15.40 -5.94
C ASP A 112 6.32 -15.92 -7.38
N ILE A 113 7.21 -16.88 -7.69
CA ILE A 113 7.19 -17.59 -8.98
C ILE A 113 5.85 -18.32 -9.17
N ALA A 114 5.31 -18.95 -8.12
CA ALA A 114 3.98 -19.57 -8.17
C ALA A 114 2.87 -18.53 -8.41
N SER A 115 3.09 -17.27 -8.00
CA SER A 115 2.15 -16.16 -8.15
C SER A 115 2.21 -15.48 -9.53
N ILE A 116 3.05 -15.96 -10.47
CA ILE A 116 3.15 -15.41 -11.83
C ILE A 116 1.80 -15.47 -12.58
N GLN A 117 0.96 -16.46 -12.30
CA GLN A 117 -0.35 -16.56 -12.96
C GLN A 117 -1.41 -15.63 -12.35
N ASN A 118 -1.24 -15.24 -11.08
CA ASN A 118 -2.20 -14.42 -10.33
C ASN A 118 -1.43 -13.33 -9.56
N PRO A 119 -0.99 -12.25 -10.25
CA PRO A 119 -0.28 -11.17 -9.58
C PRO A 119 -1.20 -10.46 -8.59
N ARG A 120 -0.61 -9.92 -7.52
CA ARG A 120 -1.34 -8.99 -6.64
C ARG A 120 -1.31 -7.63 -7.29
N THR A 121 -2.48 -7.06 -7.52
CA THR A 121 -2.63 -5.70 -8.02
C THR A 121 -2.83 -4.75 -6.86
N VAL A 122 -2.09 -3.64 -6.86
CA VAL A 122 -2.28 -2.50 -5.97
C VAL A 122 -2.63 -1.29 -6.83
N LEU A 123 -3.73 -0.61 -6.49
CA LEU A 123 -4.10 0.64 -7.12
C LEU A 123 -3.56 1.79 -6.26
N LEU A 124 -3.01 2.80 -6.91
CA LEU A 124 -2.47 3.99 -6.27
C LEU A 124 -3.16 5.24 -6.80
N SER A 125 -3.56 6.12 -5.87
CA SER A 125 -3.97 7.49 -6.15
C SER A 125 -2.87 8.47 -5.73
N ASN A 126 -2.95 9.71 -6.23
CA ASN A 126 -1.98 10.78 -5.97
C ASN A 126 -0.54 10.36 -6.25
N VAL A 127 -0.30 9.89 -7.48
CA VAL A 127 0.95 9.24 -7.81
C VAL A 127 2.03 10.29 -8.02
N VAL A 128 3.20 10.04 -7.41
CA VAL A 128 4.37 10.90 -7.49
C VAL A 128 5.54 10.09 -8.04
N LEU A 129 6.18 10.63 -9.06
CA LEU A 129 7.37 10.06 -9.68
C LEU A 129 8.61 10.72 -9.09
N GLU A 130 9.51 9.93 -8.52
CA GLU A 130 10.77 10.42 -7.98
C GLU A 130 11.97 9.75 -8.66
N GLN A 131 12.92 10.57 -9.12
CA GLN A 131 14.21 10.09 -9.61
C GLN A 131 15.34 10.54 -8.67
N LYS A 132 16.01 9.58 -8.01
CA LYS A 132 17.13 9.87 -7.08
C LYS A 132 18.34 8.98 -7.40
N LYS A 133 19.44 9.58 -7.85
CA LYS A 133 20.74 8.88 -8.09
C LYS A 133 20.63 7.60 -8.94
N GLY A 134 19.77 7.60 -9.97
CA GLY A 134 19.54 6.43 -10.83
C GLY A 134 18.55 5.40 -10.27
N GLN A 135 17.90 5.71 -9.15
CA GLN A 135 16.70 5.02 -8.66
C GLN A 135 15.46 5.74 -9.20
N TYR A 136 14.49 4.93 -9.63
CA TYR A 136 13.26 5.35 -10.28
C TYR A 136 12.11 4.82 -9.43
N ASP A 137 11.55 5.67 -8.59
CA ASP A 137 10.54 5.26 -7.62
C ASP A 137 9.20 5.91 -8.01
N VAL A 138 8.12 5.16 -7.83
CA VAL A 138 6.74 5.61 -7.94
C VAL A 138 6.09 5.48 -6.57
N SER A 139 5.51 6.56 -6.07
CA SER A 139 4.82 6.58 -4.78
C SER A 139 3.36 6.98 -4.96
N GLY A 140 2.48 6.51 -4.08
CA GLY A 140 1.08 6.90 -4.08
C GLY A 140 0.33 6.31 -2.90
N THR A 141 -0.92 6.71 -2.72
CA THR A 141 -1.76 6.24 -1.62
C THR A 141 -2.58 5.02 -2.07
N ASP A 142 -2.53 3.93 -1.30
CA ASP A 142 -3.31 2.73 -1.59
C ASP A 142 -4.76 2.82 -1.09
N GLN A 143 -5.56 1.79 -1.42
CA GLN A 143 -6.98 1.71 -1.08
C GLN A 143 -7.27 1.73 0.43
N ASN A 144 -6.27 1.51 1.27
CA ASN A 144 -6.39 1.56 2.73
C ASN A 144 -5.86 2.89 3.31
N GLY A 145 -5.41 3.82 2.46
CA GLY A 145 -4.88 5.11 2.88
C GLY A 145 -3.38 5.09 3.20
N HIS A 146 -2.67 4.00 2.91
CA HIS A 146 -1.23 3.92 3.18
C HIS A 146 -0.41 4.40 1.99
N LEU A 147 0.62 5.20 2.27
CA LEU A 147 1.64 5.53 1.28
C LEU A 147 2.42 4.27 0.92
N GLN A 148 2.40 3.92 -0.37
CA GLN A 148 3.20 2.85 -0.94
C GLN A 148 4.22 3.46 -1.89
N THR A 149 5.44 2.91 -1.86
CA THR A 149 6.51 3.28 -2.79
C THR A 149 7.03 2.02 -3.45
N TYR A 150 7.09 2.04 -4.77
CA TYR A 150 7.60 0.95 -5.58
C TYR A 150 8.76 1.41 -6.44
N ARG A 151 9.74 0.53 -6.60
CA ARG A 151 10.87 0.76 -7.48
C ARG A 151 10.57 0.24 -8.88
N LEU A 152 10.70 1.12 -9.86
CA LEU A 152 10.52 0.83 -11.26
C LEU A 152 11.85 0.67 -11.98
N ASN A 153 11.76 0.09 -13.16
CA ASN A 153 12.83 0.18 -14.13
C ASN A 153 12.80 1.55 -14.84
N LYS A 154 13.93 1.98 -15.42
CA LYS A 154 14.08 3.26 -16.10
C LYS A 154 13.08 3.43 -17.24
N THR A 155 12.87 2.39 -18.05
CA THR A 155 11.99 2.46 -19.22
C THR A 155 10.53 2.60 -18.81
N SER A 156 10.07 1.79 -17.87
CA SER A 156 8.72 1.86 -17.30
C SER A 156 8.49 3.21 -16.62
N TRP A 157 9.48 3.71 -15.88
CA TRP A 157 9.41 5.04 -15.27
C TRP A 157 9.34 6.15 -16.32
N GLN A 158 10.16 6.09 -17.38
CA GLN A 158 10.11 7.09 -18.45
C GLN A 158 8.80 7.06 -19.22
N THR A 159 8.28 5.86 -19.53
CA THR A 159 6.95 5.74 -20.15
C THR A 159 5.85 6.29 -19.24
N LEU A 160 5.99 6.07 -17.93
CA LEU A 160 5.08 6.59 -16.93
C LEU A 160 5.14 8.13 -16.89
N ASP A 161 6.33 8.70 -16.81
CA ASP A 161 6.62 10.14 -16.83
C ASP A 161 6.10 10.81 -18.11
N ASP A 162 6.35 10.20 -19.28
CA ASP A 162 5.83 10.66 -20.58
C ASP A 162 4.30 10.61 -20.66
N THR A 163 3.67 9.65 -19.95
CA THR A 163 2.19 9.54 -19.87
C THR A 163 1.62 10.49 -18.81
N TRP A 164 2.43 10.89 -17.83
CA TRP A 164 2.08 11.76 -16.70
C TRP A 164 2.22 13.25 -17.02
N ASP A 165 2.35 13.61 -18.31
CA ASP A 165 2.55 14.98 -18.79
C ASP A 165 1.51 15.95 -18.18
N GLU A 166 1.88 17.24 -18.05
CA GLU A 166 1.21 18.27 -17.22
C GLU A 166 -0.32 18.42 -17.41
N ASP A 167 -0.85 17.95 -18.55
CA ASP A 167 -2.28 17.98 -18.88
C ASP A 167 -3.07 16.73 -18.43
N SER A 168 -2.39 15.70 -17.92
CA SER A 168 -3.00 14.42 -17.50
C SER A 168 -3.53 14.48 -16.06
N LYS A 169 -4.49 15.38 -15.81
CA LYS A 169 -5.13 15.59 -14.50
C LYS A 169 -5.95 14.41 -13.97
N ASP A 170 -5.84 13.18 -14.50
CA ASP A 170 -6.85 12.15 -14.25
C ASP A 170 -6.33 10.71 -14.30
N VAL A 171 -5.29 10.35 -13.53
CA VAL A 171 -4.74 8.99 -13.67
C VAL A 171 -4.33 8.28 -12.37
N PHE A 172 -4.83 7.04 -12.23
CA PHE A 172 -4.44 6.09 -11.20
C PHE A 172 -3.32 5.18 -11.72
N ALA A 173 -2.42 4.77 -10.84
CA ALA A 173 -1.43 3.74 -11.19
C ALA A 173 -1.87 2.37 -10.68
N GLN A 174 -2.02 1.43 -11.61
CA GLN A 174 -2.22 0.02 -11.32
C GLN A 174 -0.86 -0.67 -11.32
N VAL A 175 -0.40 -1.06 -10.14
CA VAL A 175 0.89 -1.73 -9.94
C VAL A 175 0.65 -3.23 -9.70
N GLU A 176 1.13 -4.06 -10.62
CA GLU A 176 1.18 -5.51 -10.41
C GLU A 176 2.47 -5.87 -9.71
N ILE A 177 2.37 -6.55 -8.56
CA ILE A 177 3.51 -6.90 -7.73
C ILE A 177 3.58 -8.40 -7.43
N PHE A 178 4.80 -8.85 -7.16
CA PHE A 178 5.06 -10.13 -6.51
C PHE A 178 4.72 -10.02 -5.01
N PRO A 179 3.73 -10.79 -4.49
CA PRO A 179 3.15 -10.52 -3.17
C PRO A 179 4.13 -10.58 -1.99
N ARG A 180 5.18 -11.40 -2.04
CA ARG A 180 6.12 -11.57 -0.92
C ARG A 180 7.34 -10.67 -1.04
N THR A 181 7.89 -10.53 -2.23
CA THR A 181 9.09 -9.72 -2.50
C THR A 181 8.76 -8.26 -2.80
N GLN A 182 7.49 -7.92 -3.06
CA GLN A 182 7.01 -6.57 -3.39
C GLN A 182 7.65 -5.98 -4.67
N ILE A 183 8.24 -6.84 -5.51
CA ILE A 183 8.88 -6.43 -6.76
C ILE A 183 7.80 -6.17 -7.80
N VAL A 184 7.91 -5.04 -8.49
CA VAL A 184 6.98 -4.67 -9.55
C VAL A 184 7.16 -5.61 -10.73
N ARG A 185 6.05 -6.18 -11.19
CA ARG A 185 5.99 -6.95 -12.42
C ARG A 185 5.71 -6.04 -13.61
N SER A 186 4.73 -5.18 -13.46
CA SER A 186 4.33 -4.18 -14.47
C SER A 186 3.53 -3.09 -13.79
N ILE A 187 3.57 -1.91 -14.38
CA ILE A 187 2.77 -0.77 -13.98
C ILE A 187 1.97 -0.29 -15.19
N LYS A 188 0.72 0.09 -14.95
CA LYS A 188 -0.17 0.68 -15.94
C LYS A 188 -0.86 1.89 -15.34
N VAL A 189 -1.28 2.76 -16.22
CA VAL A 189 -1.89 4.04 -15.90
C VAL A 189 -3.31 3.98 -16.44
N GLU A 190 -4.30 4.16 -15.57
CA GLU A 190 -5.72 4.07 -15.92
C GLU A 190 -6.44 5.36 -15.55
N LYS A 191 -7.29 5.85 -16.48
CA LYS A 191 -8.19 6.97 -16.22
C LYS A 191 -9.42 6.47 -15.48
N GLY A 192 -9.78 7.13 -14.39
CA GLY A 192 -10.92 6.76 -13.57
C GLY A 192 -10.69 5.51 -12.72
N LEU A 193 -11.58 5.32 -11.74
CA LEU A 193 -11.58 4.12 -10.91
C LEU A 193 -11.95 2.88 -11.75
N PRO A 194 -11.21 1.76 -11.63
CA PRO A 194 -11.58 0.54 -12.32
C PRO A 194 -12.99 0.09 -11.91
N GLN A 195 -13.87 -0.20 -12.88
CA GLN A 195 -15.25 -0.63 -12.59
C GLN A 195 -15.31 -1.85 -11.67
N SER A 196 -14.34 -2.76 -11.79
CA SER A 196 -14.24 -3.93 -10.92
C SER A 196 -14.03 -3.59 -9.43
N LEU A 197 -13.43 -2.43 -9.13
CA LEU A 197 -13.25 -1.91 -7.79
C LEU A 197 -14.53 -1.18 -7.33
N ILE A 198 -15.12 -0.34 -8.18
CA ILE A 198 -16.41 0.33 -7.91
C ILE A 198 -17.51 -0.68 -7.55
N ASN A 199 -17.51 -1.84 -8.22
CA ASN A 199 -18.46 -2.92 -7.97
C ASN A 199 -18.21 -3.67 -6.66
N LYS A 200 -17.00 -3.59 -6.10
CA LYS A 200 -16.64 -4.19 -4.80
C LYS A 200 -16.84 -3.23 -3.63
N LEU A 201 -16.98 -1.93 -3.89
CA LEU A 201 -17.28 -0.95 -2.86
C LEU A 201 -18.62 -1.29 -2.22
N SER A 202 -18.61 -1.43 -0.90
CA SER A 202 -19.80 -1.68 -0.11
C SER A 202 -20.48 -0.35 0.18
N MET A 203 -21.63 -0.12 -0.44
CA MET A 203 -22.51 1.00 -0.12
C MET A 203 -23.52 0.52 0.92
N ASN A 204 -23.72 1.32 1.96
CA ASN A 204 -24.76 1.10 2.93
C ASN A 204 -26.11 1.43 2.29
N ASP A 205 -27.12 0.59 2.47
CA ASP A 205 -28.47 0.79 1.90
C ASP A 205 -29.15 2.09 2.36
N ARG A 206 -28.64 2.73 3.43
CA ARG A 206 -29.10 4.04 3.90
C ARG A 206 -28.49 5.22 3.14
N LEU A 207 -27.38 5.02 2.42
CA LEU A 207 -26.75 6.07 1.64
C LEU A 207 -27.60 6.31 0.40
N SER A 208 -28.12 7.52 0.26
CA SER A 208 -28.94 7.86 -0.90
C SER A 208 -28.11 8.11 -2.15
N ASP A 209 -28.79 8.16 -3.29
CA ASP A 209 -28.20 8.53 -4.59
C ASP A 209 -28.14 10.05 -4.81
N SER A 210 -28.64 10.86 -3.87
CA SER A 210 -28.74 12.31 -3.98
C SER A 210 -27.74 12.98 -3.05
N TRP A 211 -26.90 13.87 -3.61
CA TRP A 211 -25.98 14.65 -2.79
C TRP A 211 -26.73 15.58 -1.83
N GLN A 212 -27.95 16.00 -2.18
CA GLN A 212 -28.80 16.89 -1.37
C GLN A 212 -29.19 16.32 -0.01
N ASP A 213 -29.17 14.99 0.16
CA ASP A 213 -29.49 14.39 1.46
C ASP A 213 -28.38 14.61 2.51
N MET A 214 -27.27 15.26 2.13
CA MET A 214 -26.17 15.65 3.03
C MET A 214 -25.62 14.48 3.86
N GLN A 215 -25.45 13.34 3.19
CA GLN A 215 -25.00 12.10 3.78
C GLN A 215 -23.54 11.81 3.45
N LEU A 216 -22.80 11.37 4.47
CA LEU A 216 -21.44 10.85 4.33
C LEU A 216 -21.39 9.43 4.88
N GLN A 217 -20.95 8.49 4.06
CA GLN A 217 -20.60 7.15 4.52
C GLN A 217 -19.14 7.12 4.97
N VAL A 218 -18.89 6.60 6.18
CA VAL A 218 -17.55 6.23 6.66
C VAL A 218 -17.60 4.81 7.24
N ASP A 219 -16.72 3.92 6.78
CA ASP A 219 -16.65 2.51 7.24
C ASP A 219 -18.01 1.77 7.23
N ASN A 220 -18.79 1.96 6.15
CA ASN A 220 -20.12 1.38 5.98
C ASN A 220 -21.17 1.88 7.00
N GLN A 221 -20.93 3.02 7.65
CA GLN A 221 -21.91 3.75 8.47
C GLN A 221 -22.24 5.09 7.82
N VAL A 222 -23.51 5.47 7.81
CA VAL A 222 -23.98 6.72 7.19
C VAL A 222 -24.26 7.76 8.27
N TYR A 223 -23.66 8.92 8.10
CA TYR A 223 -23.83 10.11 8.92
C TYR A 223 -24.57 11.16 8.11
N VAL A 224 -25.51 11.86 8.73
CA VAL A 224 -26.36 12.85 8.06
C VAL A 224 -26.18 14.17 8.79
N LEU A 225 -26.11 15.28 8.06
CA LEU A 225 -26.23 16.60 8.69
C LEU A 225 -27.59 16.74 9.39
N ASN A 226 -27.66 17.62 10.39
CA ASN A 226 -28.75 17.79 11.35
C ASN A 226 -28.96 16.67 12.37
N ASP A 227 -28.26 15.52 12.27
CA ASP A 227 -28.22 14.56 13.36
C ASP A 227 -27.51 15.17 14.60
N PRO A 228 -27.86 14.74 15.82
CA PRO A 228 -27.19 15.22 17.03
C PRO A 228 -25.74 14.73 17.10
N LEU A 229 -24.84 15.50 17.71
CA LEU A 229 -23.44 15.11 17.94
C LEU A 229 -23.29 13.72 18.61
N SER A 230 -24.26 13.35 19.44
CA SER A 230 -24.31 12.04 20.08
C SER A 230 -24.33 10.87 19.08
N SER A 231 -24.82 11.06 17.85
CA SER A 231 -24.82 10.02 16.81
C SER A 231 -23.39 9.63 16.39
N LEU A 232 -22.49 10.61 16.24
CA LEU A 232 -21.07 10.39 15.94
C LEU A 232 -20.36 9.73 17.12
N THR A 233 -20.54 10.27 18.33
CA THR A 233 -19.83 9.75 19.51
C THR A 233 -20.26 8.33 19.90
N GLN A 234 -21.54 8.00 19.77
CA GLN A 234 -22.05 6.63 19.96
C GLN A 234 -21.53 5.66 18.89
N SER A 235 -21.19 6.15 17.71
CA SER A 235 -20.62 5.36 16.61
C SER A 235 -19.10 5.16 16.73
N GLY A 236 -18.48 5.67 17.80
CA GLY A 236 -17.07 5.45 18.11
C GLY A 236 -16.12 6.57 17.68
N TRP A 237 -16.66 7.75 17.34
CA TRP A 237 -15.86 8.96 17.17
C TRP A 237 -15.53 9.60 18.51
N THR A 238 -14.29 10.04 18.68
CA THR A 238 -13.81 10.68 19.90
C THR A 238 -13.45 12.12 19.61
N ILE A 239 -14.03 13.05 20.39
CA ILE A 239 -13.74 14.48 20.30
C ILE A 239 -12.30 14.73 20.79
N GLN A 240 -11.49 15.36 19.94
CA GLN A 240 -10.10 15.70 20.22
C GLN A 240 -10.04 17.07 20.87
N GLN A 241 -10.26 17.13 22.18
CA GLN A 241 -10.20 18.37 22.96
C GLN A 241 -9.50 18.18 24.30
N THR A 242 -8.95 19.27 24.83
CA THR A 242 -8.43 19.29 26.19
C THR A 242 -9.56 19.21 27.21
N GLU A 243 -9.29 18.71 28.43
CA GLU A 243 -10.30 18.68 29.51
C GLU A 243 -10.87 20.07 29.83
N PHE A 244 -10.07 21.13 29.63
CA PHE A 244 -10.50 22.51 29.84
C PHE A 244 -11.52 22.96 28.79
N GLU A 245 -11.27 22.64 27.52
CA GLU A 245 -12.20 22.92 26.41
C GLU A 245 -13.48 22.10 26.54
N ALA A 246 -13.36 20.82 26.91
CA ALA A 246 -14.52 19.96 27.12
C ALA A 246 -15.48 20.53 28.17
N LYS A 247 -14.97 21.08 29.28
CA LYS A 247 -15.80 21.75 30.30
C LYS A 247 -16.44 23.04 29.81
N LYS A 248 -15.71 23.82 29.00
CA LYS A 248 -16.23 25.06 28.41
C LYS A 248 -17.36 24.79 27.41
N HIS A 249 -17.32 23.63 26.75
CA HIS A 249 -18.24 23.21 25.72
C HIS A 249 -19.20 22.12 26.18
N GLU A 250 -19.44 21.98 27.48
CA GLU A 250 -20.39 21.00 28.02
C GLU A 250 -21.83 21.33 27.62
N ASN A 251 -22.17 22.63 27.70
CA ASN A 251 -23.47 23.16 27.32
C ASN A 251 -23.32 24.27 26.27
N LEU A 252 -24.31 24.39 25.41
CA LEU A 252 -24.33 25.33 24.29
C LEU A 252 -25.59 26.18 24.36
N ASP A 253 -25.41 27.51 24.44
CA ASP A 253 -26.53 28.46 24.45
C ASP A 253 -27.28 28.46 23.10
N ALA A 254 -28.54 28.91 23.13
CA ALA A 254 -29.41 28.99 21.95
C ALA A 254 -28.74 29.73 20.79
N GLY A 255 -28.76 29.14 19.60
CA GLY A 255 -28.19 29.70 18.37
C GLY A 255 -26.66 29.80 18.34
N LYS A 256 -25.95 29.24 19.33
CA LYS A 256 -24.48 29.17 19.31
C LYS A 256 -23.99 27.95 18.57
N SER A 257 -22.80 28.08 17.99
CA SER A 257 -22.09 27.01 17.31
C SER A 257 -20.69 26.86 17.87
N ILE A 258 -20.16 25.65 17.79
CA ILE A 258 -18.76 25.34 18.10
C ILE A 258 -18.18 24.41 17.05
N GLU A 259 -16.88 24.53 16.81
CA GLU A 259 -16.11 23.66 15.94
C GLU A 259 -15.42 22.58 16.77
N LEU A 260 -15.44 21.34 16.27
CA LEU A 260 -14.90 20.17 16.95
C LEU A 260 -14.08 19.34 15.96
N ASP A 261 -12.92 18.87 16.39
CA ASP A 261 -12.16 17.82 15.70
C ASP A 261 -12.50 16.45 16.31
N LEU A 262 -12.74 15.46 15.46
CA LEU A 262 -13.05 14.09 15.86
C LEU A 262 -12.06 13.12 15.24
N GLU A 263 -11.73 12.08 15.98
CA GLU A 263 -10.93 10.95 15.49
C GLU A 263 -11.62 9.63 15.84
N ASN A 264 -11.61 8.67 14.91
CA ASN A 264 -12.14 7.34 15.17
C ASN A 264 -11.02 6.32 15.49
N LYS A 265 -11.40 5.09 15.84
CA LYS A 265 -10.45 3.99 16.16
C LYS A 265 -9.43 3.66 15.05
N ASN A 266 -9.71 4.05 13.81
CA ASN A 266 -8.87 3.79 12.65
C ASN A 266 -7.94 4.98 12.34
N GLY A 267 -7.95 6.05 13.15
CA GLY A 267 -7.15 7.26 12.95
C GLY A 267 -7.69 8.19 11.87
N MET A 268 -8.94 7.99 11.41
CA MET A 268 -9.58 8.95 10.50
C MET A 268 -10.04 10.17 11.26
N GLN A 269 -9.87 11.34 10.66
CA GLN A 269 -10.18 12.63 11.26
C GLN A 269 -11.33 13.33 10.53
N MET A 270 -12.17 14.02 11.30
CA MET A 270 -13.29 14.80 10.80
C MET A 270 -13.37 16.10 11.58
N HIS A 271 -13.51 17.22 10.87
CA HIS A 271 -13.79 18.52 11.47
C HIS A 271 -15.27 18.84 11.29
N ILE A 272 -15.98 19.15 12.38
CA ILE A 272 -17.41 19.45 12.33
C ILE A 272 -17.74 20.78 12.99
N THR A 273 -18.88 21.34 12.60
CA THR A 273 -19.54 22.40 13.37
C THR A 273 -20.84 21.85 13.92
N VAL A 274 -21.05 22.01 15.22
CA VAL A 274 -22.33 21.71 15.87
C VAL A 274 -22.99 23.00 16.31
N THR A 275 -24.30 23.08 16.12
CA THR A 275 -25.11 24.27 16.39
C THR A 275 -26.29 23.91 17.27
N ASN A 276 -26.53 24.70 18.30
CA ASN A 276 -27.78 24.62 19.05
C ASN A 276 -28.89 25.33 18.26
N THR A 277 -29.73 24.55 17.60
CA THR A 277 -30.86 25.04 16.80
C THR A 277 -32.14 25.28 17.63
N THR A 278 -32.07 25.13 18.96
CA THR A 278 -33.20 25.32 19.87
C THR A 278 -33.15 26.68 20.58
N ASP A 279 -34.27 27.05 21.22
CA ASP A 279 -34.40 28.31 21.98
C ASP A 279 -33.87 28.22 23.42
N GLN A 280 -33.31 27.07 23.82
CA GLN A 280 -32.84 26.82 25.19
C GLN A 280 -31.38 26.40 25.18
N THR A 281 -30.66 26.62 26.28
CA THR A 281 -29.33 26.03 26.47
C THR A 281 -29.46 24.51 26.58
N ILE A 282 -28.71 23.77 25.76
CA ILE A 282 -28.71 22.30 25.72
C ILE A 282 -27.31 21.75 25.99
N GLU A 283 -27.23 20.47 26.33
CA GLU A 283 -25.95 19.75 26.29
C GLU A 283 -25.42 19.71 24.85
N THR A 284 -24.12 19.95 24.67
CA THR A 284 -23.49 19.93 23.34
C THR A 284 -23.65 18.58 22.63
N SER A 285 -23.80 17.48 23.37
CA SER A 285 -24.08 16.14 22.82
C SER A 285 -25.41 16.07 22.03
N GLN A 286 -26.34 16.98 22.30
CA GLN A 286 -27.65 17.08 21.65
C GLN A 286 -27.68 18.12 20.53
N ALA A 287 -26.62 18.93 20.38
CA ALA A 287 -26.54 19.93 19.33
C ALA A 287 -26.44 19.27 17.95
N SER A 288 -27.08 19.90 16.95
CA SER A 288 -27.16 19.39 15.58
C SER A 288 -25.84 19.60 14.86
N ILE A 289 -25.39 18.60 14.12
CA ILE A 289 -24.22 18.71 13.24
C ILE A 289 -24.62 19.51 12.00
N THR A 290 -24.13 20.74 11.86
CA THR A 290 -24.49 21.63 10.75
C THR A 290 -23.40 21.72 9.68
N GLN A 291 -22.19 21.25 9.98
CA GLN A 291 -21.10 21.20 9.01
C GLN A 291 -20.24 19.97 9.24
N ILE A 292 -19.81 19.32 8.16
CA ILE A 292 -18.79 18.28 8.15
C ILE A 292 -17.74 18.65 7.11
N VAL A 293 -16.48 18.65 7.52
CA VAL A 293 -15.30 18.79 6.66
C VAL A 293 -14.41 17.58 6.88
N VAL A 294 -14.11 16.86 5.80
CA VAL A 294 -13.16 15.75 5.82
C VAL A 294 -12.09 15.97 4.76
N HIS A 295 -10.86 15.69 5.15
CA HIS A 295 -9.70 15.69 4.28
C HIS A 295 -9.29 14.26 4.01
N ARG A 296 -8.71 14.00 2.83
CA ARG A 296 -8.28 12.67 2.41
C ARG A 296 -7.34 11.96 3.39
N MET A 297 -6.64 12.66 4.28
CA MET A 297 -5.60 12.10 5.15
C MET A 297 -6.05 10.77 5.81
N ASN A 298 -5.33 9.69 5.49
CA ASN A 298 -5.53 8.33 6.01
C ASN A 298 -6.93 7.72 5.75
N SER A 299 -7.71 8.22 4.79
CA SER A 299 -9.10 7.80 4.57
C SER A 299 -9.28 6.60 3.63
N GLY A 300 -8.23 6.17 2.91
CA GLY A 300 -8.32 5.06 1.95
C GLY A 300 -9.54 5.18 1.04
N MET A 301 -10.26 4.07 0.82
CA MET A 301 -11.59 4.04 0.19
C MET A 301 -12.71 3.88 1.22
N HIS A 302 -12.57 4.50 2.39
CA HIS A 302 -13.50 4.34 3.51
C HIS A 302 -14.57 5.42 3.56
N MET A 303 -14.32 6.58 2.93
CA MET A 303 -15.21 7.74 2.92
C MET A 303 -15.85 7.93 1.55
N MET A 304 -17.19 7.98 1.53
CA MET A 304 -17.98 7.99 0.31
C MET A 304 -19.23 8.87 0.44
N LEU A 305 -19.52 9.64 -0.60
CA LEU A 305 -20.78 10.35 -0.80
C LEU A 305 -21.71 9.55 -1.72
N ALA A 306 -22.90 10.10 -1.96
CA ALA A 306 -23.88 9.57 -2.91
C ALA A 306 -23.25 9.15 -4.27
N GLN A 307 -23.87 8.18 -4.93
CA GLN A 307 -23.43 7.66 -6.24
C GLN A 307 -21.97 7.16 -6.28
N LYS A 308 -21.43 6.72 -5.14
CA LYS A 308 -20.05 6.18 -5.02
C LYS A 308 -18.95 7.19 -5.32
N ILE A 309 -19.19 8.46 -5.03
CA ILE A 309 -18.10 9.45 -5.01
C ILE A 309 -17.21 9.21 -3.79
N VAL A 310 -15.95 8.82 -4.00
CA VAL A 310 -15.03 8.36 -2.95
C VAL A 310 -13.92 9.39 -2.73
N LEU A 311 -13.73 9.82 -1.49
CA LEU A 311 -12.65 10.74 -1.10
C LEU A 311 -11.29 10.11 -1.41
N GLY A 312 -10.42 10.85 -2.09
CA GLY A 312 -9.10 10.38 -2.52
C GLY A 312 -9.07 9.51 -3.76
N TRP A 313 -10.22 9.31 -4.41
CA TRP A 313 -10.37 8.35 -5.51
C TRP A 313 -11.33 8.78 -6.62
N SER A 314 -12.31 9.65 -6.37
CA SER A 314 -13.16 10.17 -7.43
C SER A 314 -12.51 11.34 -8.14
N GLN A 315 -12.70 11.40 -9.46
CA GLN A 315 -12.22 12.48 -10.32
C GLN A 315 -13.27 13.56 -10.48
N GLN A 316 -12.82 14.79 -10.75
CA GLN A 316 -13.70 15.94 -10.97
C GLN A 316 -14.73 15.69 -12.07
N ASP A 317 -14.29 15.21 -13.25
CA ASP A 317 -15.18 14.89 -14.37
C ASP A 317 -16.25 13.85 -14.01
N THR A 318 -15.88 12.85 -13.21
CA THR A 318 -16.82 11.82 -12.73
C THR A 318 -17.88 12.41 -11.80
N VAL A 319 -17.51 13.37 -10.96
CA VAL A 319 -18.44 14.08 -10.09
C VAL A 319 -19.42 14.91 -10.91
N GLU A 320 -18.94 15.67 -11.90
CA GLU A 320 -19.81 16.46 -12.77
C GLU A 320 -20.74 15.59 -13.63
N GLU A 321 -20.29 14.42 -14.08
CA GLU A 321 -21.14 13.45 -14.79
C GLU A 321 -22.29 12.94 -13.91
N LEU A 322 -22.00 12.61 -12.64
CA LEU A 322 -22.96 11.99 -11.72
C LEU A 322 -23.89 12.99 -11.01
N TYR A 323 -23.35 14.13 -10.56
CA TYR A 323 -24.13 15.16 -9.85
C TYR A 323 -24.66 16.25 -10.77
N GLY A 324 -24.24 16.25 -12.05
CA GLY A 324 -24.59 17.26 -13.01
C GLY A 324 -23.82 18.56 -12.80
N LYS A 325 -24.35 19.63 -13.40
CA LYS A 325 -23.68 20.94 -13.45
C LYS A 325 -23.64 21.57 -12.05
N PRO A 326 -22.45 21.96 -11.53
CA PRO A 326 -22.34 22.65 -10.26
C PRO A 326 -22.91 24.07 -10.32
N THR A 327 -23.27 24.61 -9.15
CA THR A 327 -23.71 26.01 -9.00
C THR A 327 -22.55 26.97 -9.27
N SER A 328 -21.34 26.60 -8.81
CA SER A 328 -20.09 27.30 -9.11
C SER A 328 -18.95 26.30 -9.34
N SER A 329 -18.04 26.61 -10.24
CA SER A 329 -16.87 25.78 -10.57
C SER A 329 -15.65 26.66 -10.71
N GLU A 330 -14.58 26.31 -9.99
CA GLU A 330 -13.23 26.86 -10.10
C GLU A 330 -12.27 25.75 -10.52
N GLU A 331 -11.00 26.08 -10.81
CA GLU A 331 -10.04 25.13 -11.40
C GLU A 331 -9.96 23.78 -10.68
N ASN A 332 -9.96 23.78 -9.35
CA ASN A 332 -9.85 22.58 -8.51
C ASN A 332 -11.02 22.49 -7.50
N GLN A 333 -12.16 23.12 -7.78
CA GLN A 333 -13.29 23.15 -6.84
C GLN A 333 -14.63 23.10 -7.55
N LEU A 334 -15.53 22.25 -7.05
CA LEU A 334 -16.93 22.21 -7.45
C LEU A 334 -17.80 22.55 -6.24
N GLN A 335 -18.75 23.47 -6.45
CA GLN A 335 -19.76 23.83 -5.45
C GLN A 335 -21.16 23.51 -5.96
N TYR A 336 -21.86 22.68 -5.22
CA TYR A 336 -23.28 22.41 -5.38
C TYR A 336 -24.04 23.08 -4.24
N GLN A 337 -25.09 23.83 -4.57
CA GLN A 337 -25.89 24.54 -3.58
C GLN A 337 -27.35 24.52 -3.99
N GLU A 338 -28.20 24.12 -3.05
CA GLU A 338 -29.65 24.09 -3.18
C GLU A 338 -30.23 24.52 -1.83
N GLU A 339 -31.23 25.41 -1.82
CA GLU A 339 -31.84 25.98 -0.60
C GLU A 339 -30.84 26.32 0.53
N ASN A 340 -30.76 25.46 1.55
CA ASN A 340 -29.92 25.63 2.73
C ASN A 340 -28.71 24.70 2.75
N GLU A 341 -28.64 23.75 1.82
CA GLU A 341 -27.61 22.74 1.65
C GLU A 341 -26.47 23.26 0.76
N THR A 342 -25.23 23.02 1.18
CA THR A 342 -24.05 23.31 0.37
C THR A 342 -23.08 22.15 0.43
N LEU A 343 -22.66 21.68 -0.75
CA LEU A 343 -21.60 20.70 -0.93
C LEU A 343 -20.46 21.34 -1.71
N ASN A 344 -19.34 21.55 -1.05
CA ASN A 344 -18.08 21.98 -1.65
C ASN A 344 -17.13 20.78 -1.75
N LEU A 345 -16.63 20.54 -2.95
CA LEU A 345 -15.67 19.47 -3.25
C LEU A 345 -14.40 20.11 -3.77
N VAL A 346 -13.28 19.85 -3.10
CA VAL A 346 -11.96 20.35 -3.51
C VAL A 346 -11.12 19.19 -4.02
N PHE A 347 -10.47 19.42 -5.16
CA PHE A 347 -9.68 18.44 -5.87
C PHE A 347 -8.20 18.81 -5.75
N SER A 348 -7.34 17.79 -5.73
CA SER A 348 -5.89 17.98 -5.88
C SER A 348 -5.55 18.48 -7.29
N ASP A 349 -4.30 18.93 -7.49
CA ASP A 349 -3.80 19.32 -8.82
C ASP A 349 -3.90 18.18 -9.86
N GLN A 350 -3.99 16.93 -9.39
CA GLN A 350 -4.24 15.74 -10.20
C GLN A 350 -5.72 15.40 -10.35
N GLY A 351 -6.65 16.35 -10.19
CA GLY A 351 -8.09 16.17 -10.42
C GLY A 351 -8.80 15.18 -9.48
N ILE A 352 -8.10 14.64 -8.47
CA ILE A 352 -8.63 13.68 -7.50
C ILE A 352 -9.22 14.41 -6.29
N LEU A 353 -10.43 14.01 -5.87
CA LEU A 353 -11.13 14.56 -4.72
C LEU A 353 -10.26 14.49 -3.45
N ASP A 354 -9.91 15.63 -2.87
CA ASP A 354 -8.99 15.74 -1.71
C ASP A 354 -9.71 16.19 -0.44
N GLN A 355 -10.81 16.93 -0.58
CA GLN A 355 -11.61 17.40 0.54
C GLN A 355 -13.10 17.41 0.19
N ILE A 356 -13.91 17.04 1.17
CA ILE A 356 -15.37 17.19 1.14
C ILE A 356 -15.76 18.16 2.25
N HIS A 357 -16.57 19.15 1.91
CA HIS A 357 -17.18 20.07 2.86
C HIS A 357 -18.69 20.12 2.61
N MET A 358 -19.46 19.60 3.57
CA MET A 358 -20.92 19.64 3.57
C MET A 358 -21.39 20.62 4.65
N SER A 359 -22.38 21.44 4.35
CA SER A 359 -23.02 22.29 5.34
C SER A 359 -24.51 22.49 5.09
N VAL A 360 -25.23 22.71 6.19
CA VAL A 360 -26.63 23.12 6.22
C VAL A 360 -26.77 24.37 7.09
N LYS A 361 -27.61 25.31 6.64
CA LYS A 361 -27.85 26.58 7.33
C LYS A 361 -29.09 26.57 8.22
#